data_AF-A0A2V6N8N7-F1
#
_entry.id   AF-A0A2V6N8N7-F1
#
_cell.length_a   1.000
_cell.length_b   1.000
_cell.length_c   1.000
_cell.angle_alpha   90.00
_cell.angle_beta   90.00
_cell.angle_gamma   90.00
#
_symmetry.space_group_name_H-M   'P 1'
#
loop_
_entity.id
_entity.type
_entity.pdbx_description
1 polymer ?
#
loop_
_entity_poly.entity_id
_entity_poly.type
_entity_poly.pdbx_seq_one_letter_code
_entity_poly.pdbx_strand_id
1 'polypeptide(L)'
;MSRQQLARSIRHSDPWMKDRMERYCTLHPRSPSAVRRPQLSRRRGTFIVLLGHSLENGIVGIGNTVENALRAFDLQYLHALELQPNDVEVFRRKS
;
A
#
# COMPACT_ATOMS: atom_id res chain seq x y z
N MET A 1 -6.84 5.88 26.90
CA MET A 1 -5.89 6.34 25.86
C MET A 1 -6.56 6.16 24.50
N SER A 2 -6.81 7.25 23.78
CA SER A 2 -7.86 7.34 22.74
C SER A 2 -7.38 6.88 21.36
N ARG A 3 -8.14 5.98 20.72
CA ARG A 3 -7.94 5.36 19.39
C ARG A 3 -7.98 6.36 18.20
N GLN A 4 -8.04 7.67 18.46
CA GLN A 4 -8.33 8.68 17.44
C GLN A 4 -7.12 9.57 17.06
N GLN A 5 -5.93 9.34 17.62
CA GLN A 5 -4.83 10.31 17.48
C GLN A 5 -3.87 10.07 16.30
N LEU A 6 -3.94 8.93 15.61
CA LEU A 6 -3.02 8.65 14.48
C LEU A 6 -3.51 9.19 13.13
N ALA A 7 -4.80 9.50 12.98
CA ALA A 7 -5.34 10.10 11.75
C ALA A 7 -4.96 11.59 11.60
N ARG A 8 -4.57 12.28 12.68
CA ARG A 8 -4.24 13.72 12.67
C ARG A 8 -2.87 14.06 12.06
N SER A 9 -2.03 13.07 11.73
CA SER A 9 -0.71 13.32 11.10
C SER A 9 -0.69 13.05 9.59
N ILE A 10 -1.76 12.46 9.05
CA ILE A 10 -1.92 12.20 7.64
C ILE A 10 -2.66 13.39 7.05
N ARG A 11 -1.92 14.42 6.64
CA ARG A 11 -2.51 15.51 5.85
C ARG A 11 -3.23 14.86 4.66
N HIS A 12 -4.52 15.17 4.54
CA HIS A 12 -5.37 14.76 3.44
C HIS A 12 -4.60 14.85 2.11
N SER A 13 -4.77 13.83 1.25
CA SER A 13 -4.11 13.77 -0.05
C SER A 13 -4.40 15.07 -0.81
N ASP A 14 -3.36 15.88 -1.02
CA ASP A 14 -3.44 17.09 -1.82
C ASP A 14 -4.05 16.71 -3.20
N PRO A 15 -4.93 17.51 -3.82
CA PRO A 15 -5.64 17.14 -5.04
C PRO A 15 -4.72 16.62 -6.16
N TRP A 16 -3.56 17.26 -6.32
CA TRP A 16 -2.55 16.86 -7.30
C TRP A 16 -2.00 15.44 -7.08
N MET A 17 -1.98 14.94 -5.84
CA MET A 17 -1.53 13.57 -5.52
C MET A 17 -2.54 12.55 -6.05
N LYS A 18 -3.84 12.85 -5.94
CA LYS A 18 -4.89 12.01 -6.50
C LYS A 18 -4.81 11.99 -8.02
N ASP A 19 -4.62 13.14 -8.67
CA ASP A 19 -4.44 13.22 -10.13
C ASP A 19 -3.23 12.41 -10.62
N ARG A 20 -2.14 12.38 -9.84
CA ARG A 20 -0.96 11.56 -10.14
C ARG A 20 -1.27 10.07 -10.00
N MET A 21 -1.95 9.68 -8.92
CA MET A 21 -2.39 8.30 -8.74
C MET A 21 -3.36 7.84 -9.84
N GLU A 22 -4.31 8.68 -10.24
CA GLU A 22 -5.27 8.37 -11.31
C GLU A 22 -4.58 8.19 -12.66
N ARG A 23 -3.62 9.08 -12.99
CA ARG A 23 -2.78 8.91 -14.19
C ARG A 23 -1.99 7.60 -14.16
N TYR A 24 -1.37 7.28 -13.02
CA TYR A 24 -0.65 6.02 -12.86
C TYR A 24 -1.58 4.82 -13.08
N CYS A 25 -2.76 4.81 -12.47
CA CYS A 25 -3.73 3.73 -12.62
C CYS A 25 -4.25 3.61 -14.06
N THR A 26 -4.39 4.74 -14.77
CA THR A 26 -4.81 4.77 -16.18
C THR A 26 -3.72 4.18 -17.09
N LEU A 27 -2.45 4.49 -16.81
CA LEU A 27 -1.30 3.94 -17.56
C LEU A 27 -1.03 2.47 -17.23
N HIS A 28 -1.44 2.02 -16.03
CA HIS A 28 -1.21 0.67 -15.53
C HIS A 28 -2.52 0.00 -15.05
N PRO A 29 -3.50 -0.23 -15.95
CA PRO A 29 -4.86 -0.62 -15.56
C PRO A 29 -4.97 -1.98 -14.85
N ARG A 30 -3.96 -2.85 -15.00
CA ARG A 30 -3.90 -4.17 -14.37
C ARG A 30 -3.01 -4.22 -13.13
N SER A 31 -2.42 -3.09 -12.73
CA SER A 31 -1.53 -3.08 -11.57
C SER A 31 -2.32 -3.18 -10.26
N PRO A 32 -1.71 -3.72 -9.18
CA PRO A 32 -2.35 -3.77 -7.87
C PRO A 32 -2.90 -2.42 -7.41
N SER A 33 -2.20 -1.31 -7.68
CA SER A 33 -2.67 0.04 -7.37
C SER A 33 -3.98 0.41 -8.06
N ALA A 34 -4.12 0.07 -9.35
CA ALA A 34 -5.33 0.34 -10.12
C ALA A 34 -6.53 -0.48 -9.63
N VAL A 35 -6.28 -1.74 -9.26
CA VAL A 35 -7.32 -2.70 -8.83
C VAL A 35 -7.71 -2.52 -7.37
N ARG A 36 -6.75 -2.35 -6.48
CA ARG A 36 -6.96 -2.33 -5.02
C ARG A 36 -7.19 -0.94 -4.45
N ARG A 37 -6.85 0.12 -5.20
CA ARG A 37 -7.03 1.53 -4.81
C ARG A 37 -6.51 1.81 -3.37
N PRO A 38 -5.21 1.56 -3.11
CA PRO A 38 -4.63 1.76 -1.78
C PRO A 38 -4.67 3.22 -1.33
N GLN A 39 -4.53 3.45 -0.02
CA GLN A 39 -4.50 4.80 0.55
C GLN A 39 -3.17 5.48 0.25
N LEU A 40 -3.22 6.69 -0.31
CA LEU A 40 -2.04 7.51 -0.60
C LEU A 40 -1.91 8.67 0.40
N SER A 41 -0.77 8.72 1.09
CA SER A 41 -0.44 9.75 2.07
C SER A 41 0.96 10.32 1.86
N ARG A 42 1.25 11.46 2.50
CA ARG A 42 2.56 12.11 2.46
C ARG A 42 3.05 12.49 3.85
N ARG A 43 4.26 12.07 4.20
CA ARG A 43 4.92 12.39 5.47
C ARG A 43 6.34 12.89 5.20
N ARG A 44 6.64 14.13 5.62
CA ARG A 44 7.98 14.76 5.51
C ARG A 44 8.63 14.65 4.10
N GLY A 45 7.83 14.74 3.03
CA GLY A 45 8.31 14.63 1.65
C GLY A 45 8.35 13.20 1.09
N THR A 46 8.08 12.19 1.92
CA THR A 46 7.92 10.80 1.53
C THR A 46 6.46 10.49 1.24
N PHE A 47 6.20 9.82 0.13
CA PHE A 47 4.89 9.28 -0.24
C PHE A 47 4.77 7.85 0.26
N ILE A 48 3.62 7.55 0.87
CA ILE A 48 3.33 6.26 1.47
C ILE A 48 2.00 5.78 0.89
N VAL A 49 2.04 4.63 0.25
CA VAL A 49 0.90 3.89 -0.29
C VAL A 49 0.64 2.72 0.64
N LEU A 50 -0.54 2.61 1.21
CA LEU A 50 -0.90 1.58 2.18
C LEU A 50 -2.17 0.85 1.76
N LEU A 51 -2.12 -0.48 1.73
CA LEU A 51 -3.29 -1.34 1.74
C LEU A 51 -3.31 -2.14 3.04
N GLY A 52 -4.30 -1.88 3.90
CA GLY A 52 -4.45 -2.54 5.19
C GLY A 52 -4.76 -1.57 6.33
N HIS A 53 -4.91 -2.10 7.55
CA HIS A 53 -5.27 -1.32 8.73
C HIS A 53 -4.08 -0.58 9.36
N SER A 54 -2.87 -1.07 9.16
CA SER A 54 -1.63 -0.50 9.72
C SER A 54 -0.44 -0.79 8.81
N LEU A 55 0.68 -0.09 9.04
CA LEU A 55 1.94 -0.34 8.33
C LEU A 55 2.53 -1.72 8.65
N GLU A 56 2.27 -2.25 9.86
CA GLU A 56 2.82 -3.53 10.32
C GLU A 56 2.11 -4.73 9.72
N ASN A 57 0.80 -4.63 9.50
CA ASN A 57 -0.05 -5.72 9.02
C ASN A 57 -0.62 -5.47 7.61
N GLY A 58 -0.04 -4.49 6.90
CA GLY A 58 -0.48 -4.08 5.57
C GLY A 58 0.65 -4.14 4.56
N ILE A 59 0.31 -3.91 3.29
CA ILE A 59 1.28 -3.83 2.19
C ILE A 59 1.59 -2.36 1.96
N VAL A 60 2.89 -2.01 1.94
CA VAL A 60 3.33 -0.61 2.02
C VAL A 60 4.33 -0.25 0.93
N GLY A 61 3.92 0.59 -0.01
CA GLY A 61 4.84 1.25 -0.93
C GLY A 61 5.36 2.57 -0.38
N ILE A 62 6.67 2.80 -0.47
CA ILE A 62 7.31 4.05 -0.03
C ILE A 62 8.13 4.62 -1.18
N GLY A 63 8.01 5.93 -1.42
CA GLY A 63 8.76 6.62 -2.47
C GLY A 63 8.92 8.12 -2.24
N ASN A 64 9.85 8.73 -2.97
CA ASN A 64 10.03 10.19 -3.03
C ASN A 64 9.07 10.87 -4.03
N THR A 65 8.35 10.09 -4.83
CA THR A 65 7.26 10.52 -5.72
C THR A 65 6.05 9.60 -5.55
N VAL A 66 4.89 10.04 -6.03
CA VAL A 66 3.67 9.22 -6.04
C VAL A 66 3.87 7.93 -6.84
N GLU A 67 4.47 8.03 -8.03
CA GLU A 67 4.71 6.88 -8.92
C GLU A 67 5.67 5.88 -8.31
N ASN A 68 6.74 6.35 -7.66
CA ASN A 68 7.71 5.46 -7.02
C ASN A 68 7.08 4.71 -5.84
N ALA A 69 6.23 5.38 -5.06
CA ALA A 69 5.50 4.74 -3.98
C ALA A 69 4.49 3.71 -4.50
N LEU A 70 3.73 4.03 -5.56
CA LEU A 70 2.78 3.11 -6.19
C LEU A 70 3.49 1.89 -6.81
N ARG A 71 4.60 2.12 -7.52
CA ARG A 71 5.41 1.02 -8.07
C ARG A 71 5.98 0.11 -6.98
N ALA A 72 6.48 0.70 -5.89
CA ALA A 72 6.97 -0.07 -4.74
C ALA A 72 5.85 -0.91 -4.11
N PHE A 73 4.65 -0.33 -3.97
CA PHE A 73 3.46 -1.04 -3.50
C PHE A 73 3.10 -2.20 -4.43
N ASP A 74 3.05 -1.97 -5.74
CA ASP A 74 2.69 -2.99 -6.72
C ASP A 74 3.63 -4.20 -6.66
N LEU A 75 4.93 -3.96 -6.55
CA LEU A 75 5.94 -5.02 -6.40
C LEU A 75 5.75 -5.81 -5.10
N GLN A 76 5.56 -5.13 -3.97
CA GLN A 76 5.34 -5.81 -2.70
C GLN A 76 4.03 -6.61 -2.69
N TYR A 77 2.99 -6.10 -3.35
CA TYR A 77 1.72 -6.79 -3.46
C TYR A 77 1.86 -8.09 -4.24
N LEU A 78 2.56 -8.07 -5.37
CA LEU A 78 2.82 -9.27 -6.16
C LEU A 78 3.68 -10.28 -5.39
N HIS A 79 4.74 -9.82 -4.72
CA HIS A 79 5.57 -10.68 -3.89
C HIS A 79 4.78 -11.32 -2.74
N ALA A 80 3.87 -10.56 -2.11
CA ALA A 80 2.99 -11.11 -1.08
C ALA A 80 2.04 -12.19 -1.65
N LEU A 81 1.57 -12.05 -2.89
CA LEU A 81 0.79 -13.09 -3.57
C LEU A 81 1.62 -14.31 -3.94
N GLU A 82 2.89 -14.14 -4.32
CA GLU A 82 3.84 -15.21 -4.65
C GLU A 82 4.31 -16.00 -3.43
N LEU A 83 4.24 -15.42 -2.23
CA LEU A 83 4.46 -16.14 -0.98
C LEU A 83 3.22 -16.97 -0.56
N GLN A 84 2.03 -16.63 -1.03
CA GLN A 84 0.78 -17.33 -0.70
C GLN A 84 0.41 -18.61 -1.50
N PRO A 85 1.05 -19.05 -2.61
CA PRO A 85 0.58 -20.24 -3.33
C PRO A 85 0.97 -21.57 -2.68
N ASN A 86 1.90 -21.57 -1.71
CA ASN A 86 2.52 -22.80 -1.20
C ASN A 86 2.51 -22.98 0.34
N ASP A 87 1.71 -22.24 1.12
CA ASP A 87 1.46 -22.60 2.54
C ASP A 87 0.52 -23.82 2.68
N VAL A 88 0.63 -24.78 1.76
CA VAL A 88 0.15 -26.15 1.91
C VAL A 88 1.35 -27.03 2.24
N GLU A 89 1.96 -26.83 3.41
CA GLU A 89 2.56 -27.95 4.14
C GLU A 89 2.64 -27.69 5.65
N VAL A 90 1.65 -28.26 6.34
CA VAL A 90 1.80 -29.05 7.56
C VAL A 90 2.69 -28.45 8.68
N PHE A 91 2.02 -27.83 9.65
CA PHE A 91 2.15 -28.29 11.03
C PHE A 91 0.76 -28.65 11.58
N ARG A 92 0.19 -29.69 10.98
CA ARG A 92 -0.83 -30.52 11.62
C ARG A 92 -0.15 -31.29 12.76
N ARG A 93 -0.56 -31.01 14.01
CA ARG A 93 -0.52 -31.90 15.20
C ARG A 93 0.91 -32.34 15.63
N LYS A 94 1.24 -32.64 16.88
CA LYS A 94 0.48 -33.00 18.08
C LYS A 94 1.48 -32.99 19.25
N SER A 95 0.94 -32.77 20.44
CA SER A 95 1.44 -33.19 21.77
C SER A 95 2.66 -32.48 22.35
#